data_AF-A0A6I4KSZ6-F1
#
_entry.id   AF-A0A6I4KSZ6-F1
#
_cell.length_a   1.000
_cell.length_b   1.000
_cell.length_c   1.000
_cell.angle_alpha   90.00
_cell.angle_beta   90.00
_cell.angle_gamma   90.00
#
_symmetry.space_group_name_H-M   'P 1'
#
loop_
_entity.id
_entity.type
_entity.pdbx_description
1 polymer ?
#
loop_
_entity_poly.entity_id
_entity_poly.type
_entity_poly.pdbx_seq_one_letter_code
_entity_poly.pdbx_strand_id
1 'polypeptide(L)'
;MFTIQPMYPETYRQQTRRIAMALIAVFVLLAMLLSTLAVQLFGEPGGDNFRWNLAGVLLGLVLTIALVRLKLWSQPWMAPAVYGWQLKRNLLRITNQMHLLKAAVALGDPQAMRVLRFYHLGVSQMHQLDGNTSDLSQMLREIDQHREAMEQAGLDVQQNDFDPAWLNGLKDRACV
;
A
#
# COMPACT_ATOMS: atom_id res chain seq x y z
N MET A 1 5.85 12.49 5.45
CA MET A 1 6.26 12.64 4.04
C MET A 1 6.60 11.28 3.44
N PHE A 2 6.21 11.04 2.19
CA PHE A 2 6.55 9.85 1.38
C PHE A 2 7.02 10.33 0.01
N THR A 3 8.00 9.63 -0.57
CA THR A 3 8.59 9.98 -1.86
C THR A 3 8.53 8.77 -2.80
N ILE A 4 8.04 8.98 -4.01
CA ILE A 4 8.08 7.99 -5.08
C ILE A 4 9.55 7.76 -5.48
N GLN A 5 10.00 6.51 -5.39
CA GLN A 5 11.36 6.13 -5.72
C GLN A 5 11.40 5.41 -7.06
N PRO A 6 12.36 5.70 -7.96
CA PRO A 6 12.52 4.95 -9.19
C PRO A 6 12.89 3.49 -8.87
N MET A 7 12.14 2.54 -9.44
CA MET A 7 12.36 1.11 -9.24
C MET A 7 12.21 0.36 -10.55
N TYR A 8 13.08 -0.64 -10.76
CA TYR A 8 12.96 -1.56 -11.88
C TYR A 8 11.87 -2.61 -11.58
N PRO A 9 10.79 -2.71 -12.40
CA PRO A 9 9.67 -3.59 -12.12
C PRO A 9 10.06 -5.06 -11.93
N GLU A 10 10.97 -5.59 -12.73
CA GLU A 10 11.35 -7.01 -12.66
C GLU A 10 12.06 -7.35 -11.34
N THR A 11 13.02 -6.51 -10.93
CA THR A 11 13.72 -6.66 -9.64
C THR A 11 12.73 -6.53 -8.47
N TYR A 12 11.83 -5.54 -8.53
CA TYR A 12 10.81 -5.33 -7.52
C TYR A 12 9.91 -6.56 -7.36
N ARG A 13 9.38 -7.12 -8.45
CA ARG A 13 8.51 -8.32 -8.43
C ARG A 13 9.26 -9.55 -7.94
N GLN A 14 10.53 -9.72 -8.30
CA GLN A 14 11.33 -10.85 -7.82
C GLN A 14 11.54 -10.77 -6.31
N GLN A 15 11.92 -9.60 -5.80
CA GLN A 15 12.15 -9.37 -4.38
C GLN A 15 10.86 -9.52 -3.56
N THR A 16 9.77 -8.90 -3.99
CA THR A 16 8.47 -8.98 -3.30
C THR A 16 7.90 -10.40 -3.29
N ARG A 17 8.02 -11.17 -4.37
CA ARG A 17 7.65 -12.60 -4.39
C ARG A 17 8.49 -13.43 -3.42
N ARG A 18 9.80 -13.19 -3.36
CA ARG A 18 10.69 -13.87 -2.40
C ARG A 18 10.32 -13.55 -0.96
N ILE A 19 10.04 -12.28 -0.66
CA ILE A 19 9.55 -11.83 0.64
C ILE A 19 8.23 -12.53 0.99
N ALA A 20 7.27 -12.53 0.07
CA ALA A 20 5.96 -13.15 0.29
C ALA A 20 6.11 -14.65 0.61
N MET A 21 6.91 -15.39 -0.16
CA MET A 21 7.18 -16.81 0.11
C MET A 21 7.82 -17.03 1.49
N ALA A 22 8.78 -16.19 1.89
CA ALA A 22 9.40 -16.28 3.21
C ALA A 22 8.39 -16.03 4.34
N LEU A 23 7.52 -15.03 4.20
CA LEU A 23 6.48 -14.74 5.19
C LEU A 23 5.43 -15.86 5.28
N ILE A 24 5.03 -16.42 4.14
CA ILE A 24 4.12 -17.58 4.10
C ILE A 24 4.76 -18.78 4.80
N ALA A 25 6.03 -19.08 4.53
CA ALA A 25 6.72 -20.19 5.18
C ALA A 25 6.79 -20.02 6.70
N VAL A 26 7.14 -18.82 7.18
CA VAL A 26 7.14 -18.50 8.63
C VAL A 26 5.75 -18.66 9.23
N PHE A 27 4.71 -18.14 8.56
CA PHE A 27 3.33 -18.28 9.03
C PHE A 27 2.90 -19.74 9.12
N VAL A 28 3.15 -20.54 8.09
CA VAL A 28 2.78 -21.97 8.07
C VAL A 28 3.47 -22.72 9.20
N LEU A 29 4.77 -22.50 9.41
CA LEU A 29 5.51 -23.14 10.51
C LEU A 29 4.94 -22.76 11.88
N LEU A 30 4.67 -21.48 12.12
CA LEU A 30 4.08 -21.00 13.38
C LEU A 30 2.65 -21.52 13.58
N ALA A 31 1.83 -21.50 12.54
CA ALA A 31 0.47 -22.00 12.58
C ALA A 31 0.44 -23.50 12.89
N MET A 32 1.25 -24.31 12.22
CA MET A 32 1.34 -25.75 12.47
C MET A 32 1.85 -26.03 13.88
N LEU A 33 2.93 -25.36 14.33
CA LEU A 33 3.50 -25.55 15.67
C LEU A 33 2.46 -25.23 16.75
N LEU A 34 1.83 -24.05 16.68
CA LEU A 34 0.89 -23.61 17.69
C LEU A 34 -0.43 -24.37 17.65
N SER A 35 -0.92 -24.74 16.47
CA SER A 35 -2.08 -25.61 16.30
C SER A 35 -1.84 -26.97 16.97
N THR A 36 -0.67 -27.58 16.72
CA THR A 36 -0.31 -28.86 17.33
C THR A 36 -0.20 -28.76 18.85
N LEU A 37 0.48 -27.72 19.35
CA LEU A 37 0.62 -27.50 20.80
C LEU A 37 -0.72 -27.23 21.48
N ALA A 38 -1.60 -26.44 20.86
CA ALA A 38 -2.93 -26.16 21.41
C ALA A 38 -3.78 -27.43 21.56
N VAL A 39 -3.75 -28.31 20.55
CA VAL A 39 -4.45 -29.60 20.61
C VAL A 39 -3.81 -30.54 21.63
N GLN A 40 -2.48 -30.57 21.74
CA GLN A 40 -1.80 -31.42 22.72
C GLN A 40 -2.06 -31.00 24.17
N LEU A 41 -2.17 -29.69 24.43
CA LEU A 41 -2.35 -29.15 25.77
C LEU A 41 -3.81 -29.09 26.22
N PHE A 42 -4.73 -28.82 25.29
CA PHE A 42 -6.14 -28.53 25.62
C PHE A 42 -7.14 -29.43 24.88
N GLY A 43 -6.68 -30.24 23.94
CA GLY A 43 -7.53 -31.12 23.14
C GLY A 43 -7.95 -32.39 23.86
N GLU A 44 -9.01 -33.00 23.36
CA GLU A 44 -9.53 -34.27 23.86
C GLU A 44 -9.17 -35.41 22.88
N PRO A 45 -8.57 -36.52 23.36
CA PRO A 45 -8.30 -37.68 22.51
C PRO A 45 -9.59 -38.27 21.92
N GLY A 46 -9.67 -38.37 20.60
CA GLY A 46 -10.85 -38.89 19.90
C GLY A 46 -12.04 -37.92 19.79
N GLY A 47 -11.92 -36.70 20.33
CA GLY A 47 -12.93 -35.64 20.25
C GLY A 47 -12.71 -34.65 19.10
N ASP A 48 -13.63 -33.71 18.93
CA ASP A 48 -13.50 -32.60 17.97
C ASP A 48 -12.55 -31.51 18.51
N ASN A 49 -11.35 -31.48 17.95
CA ASN A 49 -10.31 -30.52 18.30
C ASN A 49 -10.24 -29.31 17.35
N PHE A 50 -11.27 -29.08 16.52
CA PHE A 50 -11.28 -27.99 15.55
C PHE A 50 -11.04 -26.62 16.19
N ARG A 51 -11.70 -26.35 17.33
CA ARG A 51 -11.55 -25.07 18.06
C ARG A 51 -10.10 -24.77 18.45
N TRP A 52 -9.36 -25.79 18.89
CA TRP A 52 -7.98 -25.66 19.35
C TRP A 52 -7.01 -25.53 18.19
N ASN A 53 -7.28 -26.23 17.08
CA ASN A 53 -6.53 -26.02 15.85
C ASN A 53 -6.70 -24.60 15.33
N LEU A 54 -7.95 -24.14 15.21
CA LEU A 54 -8.25 -22.78 14.74
C LEU A 54 -7.61 -21.72 15.66
N ALA A 55 -7.69 -21.90 16.97
CA ALA A 55 -7.05 -21.01 17.94
C ALA A 55 -5.53 -20.93 17.73
N GLY A 56 -4.86 -22.08 17.53
CA GLY A 56 -3.43 -22.13 17.25
C GLY A 56 -3.04 -21.45 15.94
N VAL A 57 -3.84 -21.63 14.87
CA VAL A 57 -3.62 -20.94 13.58
C VAL A 57 -3.79 -19.43 13.73
N LEU A 58 -4.84 -18.96 14.41
CA LEU A 58 -5.07 -17.54 14.67
C LEU A 58 -3.94 -16.91 15.50
N LEU A 59 -3.47 -17.64 16.52
CA LEU A 59 -2.33 -17.20 17.31
C LEU A 59 -1.05 -17.12 16.45
N GLY A 60 -0.83 -18.12 15.57
CA GLY A 60 0.27 -18.10 14.61
C GLY A 60 0.21 -16.91 13.66
N LEU A 61 -0.98 -16.52 13.21
CA LEU A 61 -1.19 -15.33 12.39
C LEU A 61 -0.84 -14.06 13.15
N VAL A 62 -1.33 -13.90 14.38
CA VAL A 62 -1.04 -12.74 15.23
C VAL A 62 0.46 -12.62 15.50
N LEU A 63 1.14 -13.73 15.83
CA LEU A 63 2.59 -13.73 16.05
C LEU A 63 3.37 -13.42 14.78
N THR A 64 2.95 -13.92 13.62
CA THR A 64 3.58 -13.59 12.33
C THR A 64 3.46 -12.09 12.05
N ILE A 65 2.27 -11.51 12.23
CA ILE A 65 2.04 -10.08 12.05
C ILE A 65 2.92 -9.27 13.02
N ALA A 66 2.96 -9.66 14.30
CA ALA A 66 3.79 -9.00 15.31
C ALA A 66 5.28 -9.07 14.95
N LEU A 67 5.77 -10.24 14.55
CA LEU A 67 7.16 -10.43 14.10
C LEU A 67 7.49 -9.53 12.91
N VAL A 68 6.62 -9.49 11.90
CA VAL A 68 6.80 -8.63 10.73
C VAL A 68 6.84 -7.17 11.14
N ARG A 69 5.85 -6.70 11.92
CA ARG A 69 5.72 -5.28 12.27
C ARG A 69 6.80 -4.79 13.23
N LEU A 70 7.19 -5.60 14.20
CA LEU A 70 8.11 -5.18 15.27
C LEU A 70 9.57 -5.40 14.89
N LYS A 71 9.90 -6.44 14.11
CA LYS A 71 11.29 -6.85 13.86
C LYS A 71 11.70 -6.80 12.40
N LEU A 72 10.85 -7.29 11.49
CA LEU A 72 11.22 -7.42 10.08
C LEU A 72 11.01 -6.12 9.29
N TRP A 73 10.07 -5.27 9.71
CA TRP A 73 9.68 -4.07 8.98
C TRP A 73 10.85 -3.10 8.70
N SER A 74 11.79 -2.98 9.65
CA SER A 74 12.97 -2.10 9.52
C SER A 74 14.13 -2.74 8.77
N GLN A 75 14.02 -4.01 8.37
CA GLN A 75 15.12 -4.73 7.74
C GLN A 75 15.28 -4.33 6.27
N PRO A 76 16.52 -4.16 5.75
CA PRO A 76 16.76 -3.72 4.37
C PRO A 76 16.11 -4.63 3.33
N TRP A 77 16.08 -5.94 3.57
CA TRP A 77 15.49 -6.90 2.64
C TRP A 77 13.96 -6.79 2.53
N MET A 78 13.29 -6.16 3.51
CA MET A 78 11.84 -5.88 3.49
C MET A 78 11.48 -4.58 2.77
N ALA A 79 12.47 -3.74 2.42
CA ALA A 79 12.25 -2.41 1.85
C ALA A 79 11.31 -2.41 0.61
N PRO A 80 11.39 -3.35 -0.35
CA PRO A 80 10.49 -3.37 -1.50
C PRO A 80 9.01 -3.60 -1.11
N ALA A 81 8.76 -4.52 -0.16
CA ALA A 81 7.42 -4.81 0.31
C ALA A 81 6.85 -3.64 1.14
N VAL A 82 7.67 -3.05 2.01
CA VAL A 82 7.31 -1.87 2.80
C VAL A 82 6.99 -0.68 1.88
N TYR A 83 7.83 -0.44 0.87
CA TYR A 83 7.60 0.60 -0.13
C TYR A 83 6.24 0.42 -0.83
N GLY A 84 5.98 -0.76 -1.38
CA GLY A 84 4.72 -1.06 -2.06
C GLY A 84 3.51 -0.85 -1.16
N TRP A 85 3.61 -1.27 0.11
CA TRP A 85 2.56 -1.06 1.10
C TRP A 85 2.33 0.42 1.40
N GLN A 86 3.40 1.20 1.60
CA GLN A 86 3.30 2.64 1.88
C GLN A 86 2.74 3.42 0.67
N LEU A 87 3.18 3.09 -0.55
CA LEU A 87 2.66 3.67 -1.77
C LEU A 87 1.16 3.40 -1.89
N LYS A 88 0.72 2.13 -1.82
CA LYS A 88 -0.70 1.76 -1.86
C LYS A 88 -1.51 2.45 -0.76
N ARG A 89 -0.95 2.58 0.45
CA ARG A 89 -1.60 3.25 1.58
C ARG A 89 -1.79 4.74 1.33
N ASN A 90 -0.80 5.43 0.77
CA ASN A 90 -0.92 6.85 0.42
C ASN A 90 -1.87 7.08 -0.74
N LEU A 91 -1.82 6.23 -1.78
CA LEU A 91 -2.79 6.27 -2.88
C LEU A 91 -4.22 6.10 -2.36
N LEU A 92 -4.47 5.12 -1.48
CA LEU A 92 -5.78 4.90 -0.88
C LEU A 92 -6.26 6.11 -0.07
N ARG A 93 -5.37 6.79 0.67
CA ARG A 93 -5.71 8.03 1.40
C ARG A 93 -6.20 9.12 0.46
N ILE A 94 -5.57 9.26 -0.69
CA ILE A 94 -5.95 10.24 -1.72
C ILE A 94 -7.26 9.81 -2.37
N THR A 95 -7.42 8.54 -2.75
CA THR A 95 -8.65 7.99 -3.33
C THR A 95 -9.86 8.22 -2.42
N ASN A 96 -9.70 8.03 -1.11
CA ASN A 96 -10.76 8.29 -0.12
C ASN A 96 -11.24 9.74 -0.09
N GLN A 97 -10.47 10.68 -0.64
CA GLN A 97 -10.81 12.11 -0.73
C GLN A 97 -10.88 12.61 -2.18
N MET A 98 -10.98 11.69 -3.16
CA MET A 98 -10.88 12.01 -4.58
C MET A 98 -11.92 13.04 -5.03
N HIS A 99 -13.15 12.97 -4.50
CA HIS A 99 -14.19 13.94 -4.83
C HIS A 99 -13.81 15.37 -4.42
N LEU A 100 -13.35 15.54 -3.16
CA LEU A 100 -12.90 16.84 -2.65
C LEU A 100 -11.66 17.33 -3.41
N LEU A 101 -10.73 16.43 -3.70
CA LEU A 101 -9.53 16.72 -4.47
C LEU A 101 -9.87 17.22 -5.88
N LYS A 102 -10.74 16.51 -6.61
CA LYS A 102 -11.16 16.91 -7.96
C LYS A 102 -11.92 18.24 -7.96
N ALA A 103 -12.77 18.49 -6.96
CA ALA A 103 -13.45 19.78 -6.80
C ALA A 103 -12.45 20.93 -6.58
N ALA A 104 -11.48 20.76 -5.70
CA ALA A 104 -10.44 21.77 -5.46
C ALA A 104 -9.55 21.99 -6.69
N VAL A 105 -9.22 20.93 -7.44
CA VAL A 105 -8.52 21.04 -8.73
C VAL A 105 -9.34 21.83 -9.75
N ALA A 106 -10.65 21.61 -9.83
CA ALA A 106 -11.53 22.37 -10.72
C ALA A 106 -11.60 23.86 -10.37
N LEU A 107 -11.38 24.22 -9.10
CA LEU A 107 -11.23 25.61 -8.63
C LEU A 107 -9.81 26.17 -8.84
N GLY A 108 -8.90 25.40 -9.44
CA GLY A 108 -7.52 25.82 -9.71
C GLY A 108 -6.61 25.85 -8.48
N ASP A 109 -6.94 25.13 -7.40
CA ASP A 109 -6.11 25.10 -6.18
C ASP A 109 -4.74 24.46 -6.47
N PRO A 110 -3.63 25.21 -6.36
CA PRO A 110 -2.30 24.70 -6.69
C PRO A 110 -1.88 23.49 -5.82
N GLN A 111 -2.30 23.43 -4.56
CA GLN A 111 -1.99 22.31 -3.68
C GLN A 111 -2.76 21.05 -4.10
N ALA A 112 -4.05 21.19 -4.42
CA ALA A 112 -4.85 20.10 -4.93
C ALA A 112 -4.30 19.55 -6.25
N MET A 113 -3.86 20.43 -7.15
CA MET A 113 -3.24 20.03 -8.42
C MET A 113 -1.95 19.23 -8.19
N ARG A 114 -1.11 19.60 -7.23
CA ARG A 114 0.10 18.85 -6.87
C ARG A 114 -0.22 17.49 -6.27
N VAL A 115 -1.20 17.41 -5.38
CA VAL A 115 -1.65 16.14 -4.77
C VAL A 115 -2.21 15.19 -5.83
N LEU A 116 -3.05 15.67 -6.75
CA LEU A 116 -3.59 14.85 -7.84
C LEU A 116 -2.47 14.39 -8.78
N ARG A 117 -1.45 15.23 -9.00
CA ARG A 117 -0.28 14.85 -9.80
C ARG A 117 0.55 13.76 -9.14
N PHE A 118 0.81 13.86 -7.84
CA PHE A 118 1.44 12.77 -7.08
C PHE A 118 0.65 11.47 -7.21
N TYR A 119 -0.69 11.53 -7.10
CA TYR A 119 -1.55 10.38 -7.29
C TYR A 119 -1.38 9.74 -8.67
N HIS A 120 -1.38 10.55 -9.74
CA HIS A 120 -1.15 10.06 -11.11
C HIS A 120 0.21 9.35 -11.26
N LEU A 121 1.29 9.94 -10.73
CA LEU A 121 2.62 9.35 -10.76
C LEU A 121 2.67 8.02 -9.97
N GLY A 122 2.09 8.01 -8.77
CA GLY A 122 2.09 6.83 -7.90
C GLY A 122 1.26 5.67 -8.45
N VAL A 123 0.06 5.94 -8.99
CA VAL A 123 -0.77 4.91 -9.63
C VAL A 123 -0.07 4.35 -10.87
N SER A 124 0.48 5.22 -11.72
CA SER A 124 1.24 4.81 -12.91
C SER A 124 2.39 3.88 -12.55
N GLN A 125 3.16 4.26 -11.52
CA GLN A 125 4.25 3.42 -11.04
C GLN A 125 3.75 2.09 -10.49
N MET A 126 2.67 2.08 -9.69
CA MET A 126 2.12 0.84 -9.14
C MET A 126 1.69 -0.14 -10.24
N HIS A 127 1.06 0.35 -11.31
CA HIS A 127 0.72 -0.47 -12.48
C HIS A 127 1.95 -1.06 -13.16
N GLN A 128 3.02 -0.28 -13.30
CA GLN A 128 4.29 -0.77 -13.84
C GLN A 128 4.90 -1.84 -12.93
N LEU A 129 4.94 -1.60 -11.61
CA LEU A 129 5.48 -2.53 -10.63
C LEU A 129 4.67 -3.84 -10.56
N ASP A 130 3.35 -3.78 -10.64
CA ASP A 130 2.47 -4.95 -10.61
C ASP A 130 2.43 -5.69 -11.97
N GLY A 131 2.82 -5.04 -13.08
CA GLY A 131 2.77 -5.62 -14.43
C GLY A 131 1.41 -5.50 -15.13
N ASN A 132 0.53 -4.67 -14.58
CA ASN A 132 -0.83 -4.43 -15.08
C ASN A 132 -0.86 -3.12 -15.88
N THR A 133 -0.19 -3.07 -17.03
CA THR A 133 -0.09 -1.85 -17.86
C THR A 133 -1.35 -1.55 -18.68
N SER A 134 -2.25 -2.52 -18.86
CA SER A 134 -3.52 -2.32 -19.56
C SER A 134 -4.41 -1.28 -18.87
N ASP A 135 -4.52 -1.34 -17.54
CA ASP A 135 -5.37 -0.44 -16.75
C ASP A 135 -4.86 1.01 -16.79
N LEU A 136 -3.55 1.18 -16.93
CA LEU A 136 -2.94 2.50 -17.04
C LEU A 136 -3.41 3.24 -18.30
N SER A 137 -3.60 2.51 -19.41
CA SER A 137 -3.97 3.10 -20.70
C SER A 137 -5.29 3.87 -20.67
N GLN A 138 -6.23 3.45 -19.82
CA GLN A 138 -7.52 4.11 -19.64
C GLN A 138 -7.38 5.46 -18.92
N MET A 139 -6.40 5.60 -18.02
CA MET A 139 -6.17 6.82 -17.25
C MET A 139 -5.23 7.82 -17.94
N LEU A 140 -4.46 7.40 -18.96
CA LEU A 140 -3.46 8.25 -19.60
C LEU A 140 -4.02 9.60 -20.07
N ARG A 141 -5.22 9.60 -20.64
CA ARG A 141 -5.86 10.85 -21.11
C ARG A 141 -6.12 11.83 -19.97
N GLU A 142 -6.66 11.37 -18.84
CA GLU A 142 -6.88 12.21 -17.66
C GLU A 142 -5.55 12.70 -17.07
N ILE A 143 -4.52 11.86 -17.07
CA ILE A 143 -3.18 12.17 -16.58
C ILE A 143 -2.53 13.28 -17.43
N ASP A 144 -2.62 13.17 -18.76
CA ASP A 144 -2.03 14.12 -19.70
C ASP A 144 -2.76 15.47 -19.64
N GLN A 145 -4.09 15.47 -19.60
CA GLN A 145 -4.89 16.70 -19.43
C GLN A 145 -4.53 17.44 -18.14
N HIS A 146 -4.38 16.72 -17.02
CA HIS A 146 -3.98 17.32 -15.75
C HIS A 146 -2.54 17.87 -15.80
N ARG A 147 -1.63 17.17 -16.49
CA ARG A 147 -0.25 17.65 -16.68
C ARG A 147 -0.23 18.96 -17.46
N GLU A 148 -0.95 19.05 -18.57
CA GLU A 148 -1.04 20.26 -19.38
C GLU A 148 -1.63 21.44 -18.58
N ALA A 149 -2.69 21.19 -17.79
CA ALA A 149 -3.27 22.21 -16.92
C ALA A 149 -2.27 22.74 -15.87
N MET A 150 -1.41 21.87 -15.32
CA MET A 150 -0.33 22.28 -14.41
C MET A 150 0.73 23.12 -15.11
N GLU A 151 1.14 22.72 -16.32
CA GLU A 151 2.13 23.47 -17.11
C GLU A 151 1.62 24.87 -17.45
N GLN A 152 0.34 25.00 -17.84
CA GLN A 152 -0.32 26.28 -18.09
C GLN A 152 -0.40 27.15 -16.83
N ALA A 153 -0.55 26.54 -15.66
CA ALA A 153 -0.53 27.22 -14.36
C ALA A 153 0.88 27.52 -13.83
N GLY A 154 1.94 27.18 -14.57
CA GLY A 154 3.33 27.37 -14.16
C GLY A 154 3.75 26.49 -12.97
N LEU A 155 3.07 25.37 -12.76
CA LEU A 155 3.35 24.43 -11.68
C LEU A 155 4.32 23.34 -12.14
N ASP A 156 5.20 22.92 -11.24
CA ASP A 156 6.07 21.76 -11.48
C ASP A 156 5.24 20.47 -11.59
N VAL A 157 5.43 19.73 -12.67
CA VAL A 157 4.74 18.46 -12.95
C VAL A 157 5.40 17.25 -12.27
N GLN A 158 6.62 17.39 -11.75
CA GLN A 158 7.38 16.31 -11.08
C GLN A 158 7.06 16.23 -9.58
N GLN A 159 5.80 15.93 -9.26
CA GLN A 159 5.30 15.83 -7.89
C GLN A 159 5.53 14.43 -7.29
N ASN A 160 6.79 14.09 -6.97
CA ASN A 160 7.14 12.79 -6.40
C ASN A 160 6.95 12.68 -4.88
N ASP A 161 6.81 13.81 -4.20
CA ASP A 161 6.64 13.87 -2.75
C ASP A 161 5.19 14.05 -2.34
N PHE A 162 4.82 13.45 -1.22
CA PHE A 162 3.51 13.59 -0.62
C PHE A 162 3.57 13.70 0.90
N ASP A 163 2.95 14.75 1.43
CA ASP A 163 2.61 14.83 2.84
C ASP A 163 1.10 14.58 3.05
N PRO A 164 0.71 13.57 3.84
CA PRO A 164 -0.68 13.35 4.22
C PRO A 164 -1.39 14.58 4.80
N ALA A 165 -0.66 15.50 5.43
CA ALA A 165 -1.22 16.74 5.97
C ALA A 165 -1.83 17.64 4.87
N TRP A 166 -1.37 17.54 3.62
CA TRP A 166 -1.92 18.31 2.49
C TRP A 166 -3.38 17.95 2.19
N LEU A 167 -3.82 16.74 2.54
CA LEU A 167 -5.22 16.35 2.40
C LEU A 167 -6.13 16.95 3.48
N ASN A 168 -5.60 17.26 4.67
CA ASN A 168 -6.42 17.82 5.74
C ASN A 168 -7.00 19.18 5.34
N GLY A 169 -6.21 20.01 4.66
CA GLY A 169 -6.63 21.33 4.20
C GLY A 169 -7.70 21.32 3.10
N LEU A 170 -7.99 20.16 2.48
CA LEU A 170 -9.08 20.03 1.49
C LEU A 170 -10.46 19.98 2.16
N LYS A 171 -10.55 19.45 3.39
CA LYS A 171 -11.80 19.40 4.15
C LYS A 171 -12.24 20.79 4.62
N ASP A 172 -11.27 21.60 5.05
CA ASP A 172 -11.56 22.92 5.60
C ASP A 172 -12.04 23.91 4.53
N ARG A 173 -11.64 23.72 3.26
CA ARG A 173 -12.02 24.58 2.13
C ARG A 173 -13.33 24.19 1.45
N ALA A 174 -13.84 22.98 1.69
CA ALA A 174 -15.12 22.52 1.14
C ALA A 174 -16.32 22.95 2.01
N CYS A 175 -16.06 23.46 3.23
CA CYS A 175 -17.07 23.98 4.16
C CYS A 175 -17.16 25.52 4.16
N VAL A 176 -16.49 26.21 3.24
CA VAL A 176 -16.59 27.66 3.02
C VAL A 176 -17.22 27.90 1.65
#